data_AF-A0A936B842-F1
#
_entry.id   AF-A0A936B842-F1
#
_cell.length_a   1.000
_cell.length_b   1.000
_cell.length_c   1.000
_cell.angle_alpha   90.00
_cell.angle_beta   90.00
_cell.angle_gamma   90.00
#
_symmetry.space_group_name_H-M   'P 1'
#
loop_
_entity.id
_entity.type
_entity.pdbx_description
1 polymer ?
#
loop_
_entity_poly.entity_id
_entity_poly.type
_entity_poly.pdbx_seq_one_letter_code
_entity_poly.pdbx_strand_id
1 'polypeptide(L)'
;MIQTKKFIFRWIFLSIVFFSLFTGCKNSDYNGRYCANVQYHNPNTDTHSEYTLTVTVDDNQLTKIDFPQGYLSDNDLPSATFDGNGNTKFTTERGYEYTVNITGPETGCFDNISKSIQCSGITKKGVRCKKLTDNANGLCWSHRNQ
;
A
#
# COMPACT_ATOMS: atom_id res chain seq x y z
N MET A 1 -3.75 -53.79 64.69
CA MET A 1 -3.11 -54.14 63.41
C MET A 1 -3.50 -53.07 62.40
N ILE A 2 -2.70 -52.00 62.29
CA ILE A 2 -1.72 -51.78 61.20
C ILE A 2 -2.47 -51.59 59.87
N GLN A 3 -2.87 -50.34 59.55
CA GLN A 3 -2.22 -49.40 58.60
C GLN A 3 -2.49 -49.81 57.13
N THR A 4 -2.96 -48.97 56.20
CA THR A 4 -2.42 -47.66 55.83
C THR A 4 -3.37 -46.85 54.91
N LYS A 5 -3.40 -45.53 55.16
CA LYS A 5 -3.45 -44.38 54.21
C LYS A 5 -4.69 -44.20 53.33
N LYS A 6 -5.60 -43.25 53.64
CA LYS A 6 -5.54 -41.79 53.35
C LYS A 6 -5.13 -41.46 51.91
N PHE A 7 -6.06 -40.94 51.10
CA PHE A 7 -5.89 -39.65 50.42
C PHE A 7 -7.26 -39.07 50.04
N ILE A 8 -7.72 -38.14 50.87
CA ILE A 8 -8.75 -37.16 50.51
C ILE A 8 -8.02 -36.10 49.70
N PHE A 9 -8.49 -35.79 48.49
CA PHE A 9 -8.20 -34.47 47.90
C PHE A 9 -9.41 -33.96 47.14
N ARG A 10 -10.00 -32.95 47.77
CA ARG A 10 -11.16 -32.17 47.36
C ARG A 10 -10.65 -30.94 46.62
N TRP A 11 -10.84 -30.84 45.31
CA TRP A 11 -10.64 -29.58 44.58
C TRP A 11 -11.89 -29.25 43.77
N ILE A 12 -12.62 -28.29 44.33
CA ILE A 12 -13.68 -27.49 43.75
C ILE A 12 -13.02 -26.51 42.76
N PHE A 13 -13.66 -26.27 41.61
CA PHE A 13 -13.47 -25.17 40.65
C PHE A 13 -12.05 -24.95 40.08
N LEU A 14 -11.89 -25.11 38.75
CA LEU A 14 -11.25 -24.08 37.92
C LEU A 14 -11.43 -24.36 36.41
N SER A 15 -12.03 -23.40 35.72
CA SER A 15 -11.74 -23.01 34.34
C SER A 15 -12.04 -24.00 33.19
N ILE A 16 -13.26 -23.86 32.67
CA ILE A 16 -13.56 -23.93 31.23
C ILE A 16 -12.65 -22.92 30.53
N VAL A 17 -11.43 -23.32 30.17
CA VAL A 17 -10.53 -22.55 29.31
C VAL A 17 -9.89 -23.55 28.35
N PHE A 18 -10.74 -24.20 27.55
CA PHE A 18 -10.38 -24.48 26.18
C PHE A 18 -10.46 -23.12 25.48
N PHE A 19 -9.48 -22.25 25.73
CA PHE A 19 -9.33 -20.97 25.05
C PHE A 19 -8.98 -21.35 23.62
N SER A 20 -10.02 -21.59 22.84
CA SER A 20 -9.93 -21.74 21.41
C SER A 20 -9.19 -20.51 20.91
N LEU A 21 -7.93 -20.71 20.52
CA LEU A 21 -7.19 -19.78 19.70
C LEU A 21 -7.81 -19.82 18.29
N PHE A 22 -9.09 -19.44 18.20
CA PHE A 22 -9.62 -18.89 16.96
C PHE A 22 -9.04 -17.49 16.88
N THR A 23 -7.78 -17.40 16.44
CA THR A 23 -7.26 -16.18 15.85
C THR A 23 -8.17 -15.90 14.66
N GLY A 24 -9.21 -15.10 14.87
CA GLY A 24 -10.14 -14.74 13.81
C GLY A 24 -9.34 -14.09 12.70
N CYS A 25 -9.24 -14.75 11.55
CA CYS A 25 -8.90 -14.05 10.32
C CYS A 25 -9.93 -12.94 10.16
N LYS A 26 -9.48 -11.69 10.16
CA LYS A 26 -10.35 -10.58 9.76
C LYS A 26 -10.68 -10.82 8.29
N ASN A 27 -11.92 -11.19 8.00
CA ASN A 27 -12.45 -11.10 6.65
C ASN A 27 -12.71 -9.61 6.39
N SER A 28 -11.71 -8.92 5.87
CA SER A 28 -11.92 -7.61 5.26
C SER A 28 -12.48 -7.84 3.86
N ASP A 29 -13.57 -7.15 3.56
CA ASP A 29 -14.16 -7.10 2.22
C ASP A 29 -13.85 -5.74 1.62
N TYR A 30 -12.81 -5.68 0.79
CA TYR A 30 -12.36 -4.49 0.10
C TYR A 30 -13.11 -4.33 -1.21
N ASN A 31 -13.96 -3.30 -1.28
CA ASN A 31 -14.64 -2.90 -2.50
C ASN A 31 -14.75 -1.37 -2.56
N GLY A 32 -14.22 -0.77 -3.62
CA GLY A 32 -14.20 0.67 -3.83
C GLY A 32 -12.80 1.24 -4.05
N ARG A 33 -12.61 2.50 -3.67
CA ARG A 33 -11.36 3.26 -3.90
C ARG A 33 -10.70 3.60 -2.58
N TYR A 34 -9.38 3.42 -2.52
CA TYR A 34 -8.60 3.54 -1.28
C TYR A 34 -7.27 4.24 -1.54
N CYS A 35 -6.73 4.89 -0.51
CA CYS A 35 -5.32 5.25 -0.52
C CYS A 35 -4.50 4.01 -0.20
N ALA A 36 -3.44 3.81 -0.96
CA ALA A 36 -2.49 2.73 -0.73
C ALA A 36 -1.06 3.22 -0.87
N ASN A 37 -0.18 2.65 -0.06
CA ASN A 37 1.25 2.68 -0.28
C ASN A 37 1.58 1.63 -1.36
N VAL A 38 2.17 2.08 -2.46
CA VAL A 38 2.55 1.26 -3.62
C VAL A 38 4.06 1.30 -3.76
N GLN A 39 4.69 0.18 -3.45
CA GLN A 39 6.12 -0.03 -3.66
C GLN A 39 6.33 -0.77 -4.99
N TYR A 40 7.29 -0.29 -5.76
CA TYR A 40 7.62 -0.80 -7.09
C TYR A 40 9.12 -1.08 -7.18
N HIS A 41 9.48 -2.22 -7.77
CA HIS A 41 10.87 -2.58 -8.11
C HIS A 41 11.01 -2.85 -9.60
N ASN A 42 12.01 -2.20 -10.21
CA ASN A 42 12.44 -2.47 -11.57
C ASN A 42 13.67 -3.39 -11.56
N PRO A 43 13.54 -4.70 -11.89
CA PRO A 43 14.67 -5.62 -11.85
C PRO A 43 15.72 -5.34 -12.94
N ASN A 44 15.37 -4.61 -14.00
CA ASN A 44 16.30 -4.31 -15.09
C ASN A 44 17.33 -3.24 -14.70
N THR A 45 16.95 -2.33 -13.80
CA THR A 45 17.80 -1.22 -13.33
C THR A 45 18.12 -1.30 -11.84
N ASP A 46 17.56 -2.30 -11.15
CA ASP A 46 17.60 -2.48 -9.69
C ASP A 46 17.18 -1.22 -8.90
N THR A 47 16.14 -0.54 -9.38
CA THR A 47 15.63 0.68 -8.75
C THR A 47 14.32 0.43 -8.05
N HIS A 48 14.16 1.04 -6.88
CA HIS A 48 12.93 0.99 -6.08
C HIS A 48 12.26 2.37 -6.03
N SER A 49 10.94 2.37 -5.95
CA SER A 49 10.16 3.59 -5.73
C SER A 49 8.94 3.28 -4.88
N GLU A 50 8.49 4.27 -4.13
CA GLU A 50 7.36 4.16 -3.23
C GLU A 50 6.44 5.36 -3.46
N TYR A 51 5.14 5.08 -3.59
CA TYR A 51 4.13 6.09 -3.90
C TYR A 51 2.92 5.93 -2.98
N THR A 52 2.30 7.03 -2.59
CA THR A 52 0.92 6.99 -2.06
C THR A 52 -0.03 7.26 -3.22
N LEU A 53 -0.78 6.24 -3.64
CA LEU A 53 -1.65 6.30 -4.81
C LEU A 53 -3.08 5.91 -4.44
N THR A 54 -4.02 6.28 -5.30
CA THR A 54 -5.38 5.75 -5.23
C THR A 54 -5.42 4.40 -5.97
N VAL A 55 -5.95 3.38 -5.31
CA VAL A 55 -6.20 2.06 -5.89
C VAL A 55 -7.69 1.77 -5.93
N THR A 56 -8.14 1.09 -6.99
CA THR A 56 -9.52 0.59 -7.11
C THR A 56 -9.51 -0.92 -6.88
N VAL A 57 -10.44 -1.37 -6.03
CA VAL A 57 -10.59 -2.75 -5.62
C VAL A 57 -12.03 -3.18 -5.89
N ASP A 58 -12.22 -4.33 -6.53
CA ASP A 58 -13.52 -4.96 -6.70
C ASP A 58 -13.44 -6.40 -6.21
N ASP A 59 -14.33 -6.78 -5.29
CA ASP A 59 -14.33 -8.10 -4.63
C ASP A 59 -12.92 -8.55 -4.17
N ASN A 60 -12.24 -7.68 -3.42
CA ASN A 60 -10.86 -7.86 -2.94
C ASN A 60 -9.79 -7.95 -4.04
N GLN A 61 -10.14 -7.86 -5.32
CA GLN A 61 -9.21 -7.85 -6.44
C GLN A 61 -8.80 -6.43 -6.79
N LEU A 62 -7.50 -6.21 -6.92
CA LEU A 62 -6.95 -4.95 -7.42
C LEU A 62 -7.22 -4.83 -8.93
N THR A 63 -8.03 -3.84 -9.31
CA THR A 63 -8.42 -3.61 -10.71
C THR A 63 -7.76 -2.37 -11.32
N LYS A 64 -7.28 -1.45 -10.46
CA LYS A 64 -6.64 -0.21 -10.94
C LYS A 64 -5.66 0.40 -9.95
N ILE A 65 -4.55 0.93 -10.46
CA ILE A 65 -3.63 1.84 -9.74
C ILE A 65 -3.55 3.17 -10.50
N ASP A 66 -3.99 4.27 -9.88
CA ASP A 66 -3.97 5.62 -10.47
C ASP A 66 -2.61 6.30 -10.23
N PHE A 67 -1.82 6.54 -11.29
CA PHE A 67 -0.55 7.27 -11.23
C PHE A 67 -0.74 8.75 -11.64
N PRO A 68 0.15 9.67 -11.22
CA PRO A 68 0.05 11.09 -11.61
C PRO A 68 0.08 11.35 -13.13
N GLN A 69 0.61 10.42 -13.93
CA GLN A 69 0.74 10.55 -15.39
C GLN A 69 0.10 9.36 -16.15
N GLY A 70 -0.87 8.67 -15.56
CA GLY A 70 -1.53 7.52 -16.21
C GLY A 70 -2.17 6.57 -15.20
N TYR A 71 -2.41 5.33 -15.60
CA TYR A 71 -2.89 4.28 -14.72
C TYR A 71 -2.42 2.91 -15.19
N LEU A 72 -2.37 1.94 -14.27
CA LEU A 72 -2.35 0.51 -14.59
C LEU A 72 -3.76 -0.04 -14.35
N SER A 73 -4.28 -0.84 -15.28
CA SER A 73 -5.64 -1.42 -15.21
C SER A 73 -5.63 -2.92 -15.48
N ASP A 74 -6.79 -3.58 -15.41
CA ASP A 74 -7.00 -5.04 -15.60
C ASP A 74 -6.16 -5.72 -16.70
N ASN A 75 -5.90 -5.05 -17.83
CA ASN A 75 -5.07 -5.63 -18.90
C ASN A 75 -3.56 -5.62 -18.59
N ASP A 76 -3.12 -4.71 -17.72
CA ASP A 76 -1.73 -4.54 -17.28
C ASP A 76 -1.48 -5.15 -15.90
N LEU A 77 -2.54 -5.50 -15.18
CA LEU A 77 -2.49 -6.06 -13.84
C LEU A 77 -2.74 -7.57 -13.89
N PRO A 78 -1.82 -8.40 -13.39
CA PRO A 78 -2.16 -9.78 -13.08
C PRO A 78 -3.23 -9.82 -11.98
N SER A 79 -3.96 -10.93 -11.89
CA SER A 79 -4.93 -11.13 -10.80
C SER A 79 -4.24 -11.04 -9.43
N ALA A 80 -4.49 -9.95 -8.72
CA ALA A 80 -3.91 -9.64 -7.41
C ALA A 80 -5.03 -9.40 -6.41
N THR A 81 -5.11 -10.23 -5.38
CA THR A 81 -6.14 -10.15 -4.33
C THR A 81 -5.53 -9.64 -3.04
N PHE A 82 -6.25 -8.76 -2.34
CA PHE A 82 -5.88 -8.26 -1.02
C PHE A 82 -6.13 -9.30 0.07
N ASP A 83 -5.17 -9.41 1.00
CA ASP A 83 -5.33 -10.22 2.21
C ASP A 83 -6.21 -9.51 3.26
N GLY A 84 -6.50 -10.21 4.37
CA GLY A 84 -7.26 -9.68 5.51
C GLY A 84 -6.69 -8.43 6.20
N ASN A 85 -5.48 -8.01 5.79
CA ASN A 85 -4.74 -6.88 6.33
C ASN A 85 -4.55 -5.76 5.28
N GLY A 86 -5.14 -5.89 4.10
CA GLY A 86 -5.06 -4.89 3.04
C GLY A 86 -3.75 -4.90 2.27
N ASN A 87 -3.04 -6.05 2.22
CA ASN A 87 -1.84 -6.21 1.42
C ASN A 87 -2.09 -7.06 0.18
N THR A 88 -1.46 -6.69 -0.92
CA THR A 88 -1.29 -7.59 -2.07
C THR A 88 0.09 -7.40 -2.70
N LYS A 89 0.60 -8.45 -3.34
CA LYS A 89 1.87 -8.43 -4.07
C LYS A 89 1.66 -9.09 -5.42
N PHE A 90 2.20 -8.49 -6.48
CA PHE A 90 2.15 -9.08 -7.81
C PHE A 90 3.37 -8.72 -8.64
N THR A 91 3.61 -9.51 -9.67
CA THR A 91 4.68 -9.28 -10.65
C THR A 91 4.05 -9.22 -12.04
N THR A 92 4.32 -8.14 -12.78
CA THR A 92 3.84 -7.99 -14.16
C THR A 92 4.57 -8.96 -15.10
N GLU A 93 4.02 -9.21 -16.29
CA GLU A 93 4.70 -10.03 -17.31
C GLU A 93 6.08 -9.48 -17.73
N ARG A 94 6.31 -8.18 -17.53
CA ARG A 94 7.59 -7.50 -17.80
C ARG A 94 8.60 -7.63 -16.65
N GLY A 95 8.26 -8.39 -15.60
CA GLY A 95 9.12 -8.66 -14.44
C GLY A 95 9.09 -7.59 -13.34
N TYR A 96 8.33 -6.50 -13.50
CA TYR A 96 8.19 -5.50 -12.45
C TYR A 96 7.44 -6.04 -11.24
N GLU A 97 8.00 -5.87 -10.04
CA GLU A 97 7.37 -6.29 -8.79
C GLU A 97 6.67 -5.12 -8.12
N TYR A 98 5.45 -5.37 -7.64
CA TYR A 98 4.62 -4.42 -6.92
C TYR A 98 4.18 -4.98 -5.58
N THR A 99 4.28 -4.18 -4.53
CA THR A 99 3.67 -4.43 -3.22
C THR A 99 2.72 -3.27 -2.94
N VAL A 100 1.46 -3.60 -2.65
CA VAL A 100 0.40 -2.61 -2.41
C VAL A 100 -0.18 -2.84 -1.02
N ASN A 101 -0.20 -1.79 -0.20
CA ASN A 101 -0.77 -1.79 1.15
C ASN A 101 -1.83 -0.69 1.25
N ILE A 102 -3.09 -1.05 1.53
CA ILE A 102 -4.16 -0.08 1.78
C ILE A 102 -3.90 0.63 3.11
N THR A 103 -3.76 1.95 3.05
CA THR A 103 -3.49 2.80 4.22
C THR A 103 -4.73 3.52 4.75
N GLY A 104 -5.77 3.67 3.92
CA GLY A 104 -6.99 4.36 4.33
C GLY A 104 -8.01 4.58 3.21
N PRO A 105 -9.12 5.28 3.50
CA PRO A 105 -10.12 5.66 2.49
C PRO A 105 -9.55 6.62 1.45
N GLU A 106 -10.19 6.76 0.28
CA GLU A 106 -9.73 7.63 -0.85
C GLU A 106 -9.47 9.11 -0.50
N THR A 107 -9.96 9.60 0.64
CA THR A 107 -9.79 11.01 1.01
C THR A 107 -8.32 11.33 1.35
N GLY A 108 -7.69 12.15 0.52
CA GLY A 108 -6.39 12.76 0.83
C GLY A 108 -5.16 11.94 0.44
N CYS A 109 -5.28 10.98 -0.49
CA CYS A 109 -4.13 10.17 -0.94
C CYS A 109 -2.95 11.00 -1.46
N PHE A 110 -3.24 12.22 -1.93
CA PHE A 110 -2.26 13.15 -2.50
C PHE A 110 -2.01 14.39 -1.62
N ASP A 111 -2.58 14.48 -0.42
CA ASP A 111 -2.48 15.68 0.42
C ASP A 111 -1.03 15.91 0.92
N ASN A 112 -0.21 14.87 0.91
CA ASN A 112 1.21 14.92 1.27
C ASN A 112 2.17 14.78 0.07
N ILE A 113 1.66 14.71 -1.16
CA ILE A 113 2.51 14.65 -2.36
C ILE A 113 2.60 16.06 -2.91
N SER A 114 3.82 16.62 -2.93
CA SER A 114 4.08 17.88 -3.61
C SER A 114 3.72 17.72 -5.09
N LYS A 115 2.52 18.15 -5.47
CA LYS A 115 2.10 18.18 -6.87
C LYS A 115 3.16 18.98 -7.61
N SER A 116 3.81 18.35 -8.59
CA SER A 116 4.83 19.04 -9.39
C SER A 116 4.20 20.27 -10.03
N ILE A 117 4.72 21.44 -9.68
CA ILE A 117 4.23 22.73 -10.17
C ILE A 117 4.90 23.07 -11.49
N GLN A 118 4.28 23.93 -12.30
CA GLN A 118 4.93 24.43 -13.51
C GLN A 118 6.14 25.30 -13.14
N CYS A 119 7.30 24.93 -13.67
CA CYS A 119 8.57 25.63 -13.52
C CYS A 119 8.40 27.14 -13.70
N SER A 120 8.94 27.91 -12.76
CA SER A 120 8.93 29.37 -12.76
C SER A 120 9.93 30.00 -13.73
N GLY A 121 10.96 29.25 -14.15
CA GLY A 121 12.00 29.71 -15.07
C GLY A 121 11.50 30.17 -16.44
N ILE A 122 12.24 31.11 -17.04
CA ILE A 122 11.92 31.73 -18.33
C ILE A 122 12.87 31.18 -19.40
N THR A 123 12.30 30.67 -20.48
CA THR A 123 13.09 30.14 -21.60
C THR A 123 13.85 31.25 -22.32
N LYS A 124 14.86 30.90 -23.14
CA LYS A 124 15.58 31.86 -24.00
C LYS A 124 14.67 32.67 -24.94
N LYS A 125 13.43 32.21 -25.19
CA LYS A 125 12.41 32.89 -26.01
C LYS A 125 11.54 33.85 -25.20
N GLY A 126 11.81 34.06 -23.91
CA GLY A 126 11.05 34.97 -23.05
C GLY A 126 9.72 34.41 -22.53
N VAL A 127 9.40 33.14 -22.79
CA VAL A 127 8.16 32.50 -22.31
C VAL A 127 8.40 31.61 -21.09
N ARG A 128 7.39 31.48 -20.23
CA ARG A 128 7.43 30.61 -19.04
C ARG A 128 7.67 29.16 -19.44
N CYS A 129 8.58 28.49 -18.73
CA CYS A 129 8.87 27.08 -18.92
C CYS A 129 7.61 26.25 -18.67
N LYS A 130 7.30 25.31 -19.58
CA LYS A 130 6.15 24.42 -19.45
C LYS A 130 6.47 23.10 -18.72
N LYS A 131 7.73 22.89 -18.31
CA LYS A 131 8.13 21.69 -17.56
C LYS A 131 7.57 21.76 -16.15
N LEU A 132 7.13 20.63 -15.61
CA LEU A 132 6.78 20.50 -14.20
C LEU A 132 8.03 20.27 -13.35
N THR A 133 7.97 20.67 -12.08
CA THR A 133 9.01 20.42 -11.09
C THR A 133 8.41 20.29 -9.70
N ASP A 134 8.96 19.36 -8.95
CA ASP A 134 8.77 19.13 -7.51
C ASP A 134 9.81 19.86 -6.65
N ASN A 135 10.73 20.60 -7.28
CA ASN A 135 11.80 21.31 -6.58
C ASN A 135 11.22 22.47 -5.77
N ALA A 136 11.65 22.60 -4.51
CA ALA A 136 11.14 23.60 -3.57
C ALA A 136 11.33 25.05 -4.06
N ASN A 137 12.35 25.31 -4.89
CA ASN A 137 12.57 26.63 -5.50
C ASN A 137 11.68 26.91 -6.72
N GLY A 138 10.84 25.96 -7.14
CA GLY A 138 9.96 26.07 -8.30
C GLY A 138 10.68 26.07 -9.66
N LEU A 139 11.98 25.76 -9.71
CA LEU A 139 12.78 25.71 -10.93
C LEU A 139 13.09 24.28 -11.32
N CYS A 140 12.80 23.94 -12.58
CA CYS A 140 13.18 22.64 -13.14
C CYS A 140 14.70 22.56 -13.37
N TRP A 141 15.18 21.36 -13.67
CA TRP A 141 16.61 21.09 -13.90
C TRP A 141 17.27 21.99 -14.95
N SER A 142 16.53 22.47 -15.94
CA SER A 142 17.06 23.37 -16.99
C SER A 142 17.20 24.84 -16.54
N HIS A 143 16.63 25.21 -15.39
CA HIS A 143 16.58 26.58 -14.90
C HIS A 143 17.10 26.71 -13.47
N ARG A 144 17.90 25.76 -12.97
CA ARG A 144 18.41 25.77 -11.57
C ARG A 144 19.22 27.02 -11.20
N ASN A 145 19.79 27.71 -12.19
CA ASN A 145 20.66 28.88 -12.00
C ASN A 145 20.05 30.17 -12.56
N GLN A 146 18.72 30.24 -12.69
CA GLN A 146 17.99 31.45 -13.07
C GLN A 146 17.51 32.22 -11.84
#